data_AF-A0A2V5P2P1-F1
#
_entry.id   AF-A0A2V5P2P1-F1
#
_cell.length_a   1.000
_cell.length_b   1.000
_cell.length_c   1.000
_cell.angle_alpha   90.00
_cell.angle_beta   90.00
_cell.angle_gamma   90.00
#
_symmetry.space_group_name_H-M   'P 1'
#
loop_
_entity.id
_entity.type
_entity.pdbx_description
1 polymer ?
#
loop_
_entity_poly.entity_id
_entity_poly.type
_entity_poly.pdbx_seq_one_letter_code
_entity_poly.pdbx_strand_id
1 'polypeptide(L)'
;MKASSNQRNRLFRVALALLFAPLAPSPAATITWTNVLSGGWNTAANWSPNTVPGAGDTAVITNTGNYTVTLDISPTVTGLILGASSGVTTQTLAMNGQTFTLNGPCTINSRGLFSLGSGALSGGTTSSISGIITWTGGTLAGTLTFNTNATLSISGGGNHDIPSCVLTNNGAVTWSGGPIRGGGNPGTFIYNNGVWDSQGDLTWNNDFFGSGTVFNNAGTFRKSASQVASGSTIFVNGVVLNNTGKLDAQTNYLNLQGGGTLTGGTATNLNGFVYLNGGAFNVNGTVTSTNAQLAGATLTGNNVITGGFNWIVGDWNSAASVTISANTLLLVTSANDHNLANTVVTNNGTIAWSNGRIRGGGNPGTFIYNNGVWDSQGDLTWNNDFFGSGTVFNNLGTLRKSGGASEFTNATVFTSGVFLNQLAGVIDVQNGTNGLELAFQGGGNFTGGYITTNAFGLTVLSSGNFTLNGTVSGTNTWENS
;
A
#
# COMPACT_ATOMS: atom_id res chain seq x y z
N MET A 1 63.62 13.89 71.22
CA MET A 1 62.71 14.38 70.16
C MET A 1 63.53 14.53 68.89
N LYS A 2 63.30 13.68 67.88
CA LYS A 2 64.16 13.49 66.69
C LYS A 2 63.74 14.42 65.54
N ALA A 3 64.73 14.89 64.80
CA ALA A 3 64.61 15.55 63.50
C ALA A 3 64.29 14.57 62.36
N SER A 4 63.65 15.06 61.28
CA SER A 4 63.85 14.54 59.91
C SER A 4 63.48 15.58 58.84
N SER A 5 64.39 15.77 57.88
CA SER A 5 64.20 16.40 56.58
C SER A 5 63.40 15.50 55.62
N ASN A 6 62.74 16.08 54.61
CA ASN A 6 63.03 15.77 53.19
C ASN A 6 62.07 16.43 52.19
N GLN A 7 62.69 16.80 51.07
CA GLN A 7 62.15 17.37 49.83
C GLN A 7 60.95 16.61 49.24
N ARG A 8 60.07 17.34 48.54
CA ARG A 8 59.31 16.78 47.41
C ARG A 8 59.36 17.68 46.18
N ASN A 9 59.83 17.04 45.11
CA ASN A 9 60.12 17.53 43.77
C ASN A 9 58.90 18.13 43.05
N ARG A 10 59.09 19.30 42.41
CA ARG A 10 58.22 19.80 41.35
C ARG A 10 58.58 19.07 40.05
N LEU A 11 57.73 18.13 39.64
CA LEU A 11 57.87 17.35 38.41
C LEU A 11 57.54 18.20 37.16
N PHE A 12 58.46 18.18 36.21
CA PHE A 12 58.27 18.54 34.80
C PHE A 12 57.19 17.64 34.17
N ARG A 13 56.27 18.23 33.40
CA ARG A 13 55.46 17.51 32.39
C ARG A 13 55.52 18.28 31.09
N VAL A 14 56.39 17.86 30.17
CA VAL A 14 56.32 18.22 28.75
C VAL A 14 55.28 17.28 28.14
N ALA A 15 54.12 17.81 27.78
CA ALA A 15 53.12 17.09 27.00
C ALA A 15 53.52 17.15 25.52
N LEU A 16 53.95 16.03 24.96
CA LEU A 16 54.12 15.86 23.52
C LEU A 16 52.73 15.72 22.90
N ALA A 17 52.20 16.79 22.31
CA ALA A 17 50.98 16.75 21.53
C ALA A 17 51.25 16.00 20.22
N LEU A 18 50.85 14.73 20.16
CA LEU A 18 50.69 14.00 18.90
C LEU A 18 49.53 14.66 18.13
N LEU A 19 49.89 15.46 17.13
CA LEU A 19 48.95 15.94 16.11
C LEU A 19 48.41 14.71 15.36
N PHE A 20 47.25 14.20 15.77
CA PHE A 20 46.41 13.40 14.89
C PHE A 20 45.77 14.36 13.89
N ALA A 21 46.48 14.63 12.79
CA ALA A 21 45.82 15.17 11.62
C ALA A 21 44.81 14.10 11.15
N PRO A 22 43.51 14.40 11.00
CA PRO A 22 42.63 13.51 10.27
C PRO A 22 43.24 13.35 8.87
N LEU A 23 43.61 12.12 8.51
CA LEU A 23 43.95 11.82 7.12
C LEU A 23 42.74 12.26 6.29
N ALA A 24 42.92 13.31 5.49
CA ALA A 24 41.95 13.62 4.45
C ALA A 24 41.77 12.34 3.62
N PRO A 25 40.53 11.93 3.31
CA PRO A 25 40.32 10.78 2.44
C PRO A 25 41.12 11.02 1.15
N SER A 26 41.96 10.05 0.78
CA SER A 26 42.62 10.05 -0.52
C SER A 26 41.56 10.30 -1.59
N PRO A 27 41.79 11.20 -2.56
CA PRO A 27 40.88 11.34 -3.69
C PRO A 27 40.64 9.97 -4.30
N ALA A 28 39.38 9.66 -4.63
CA ALA A 28 39.06 8.38 -5.25
C ALA A 28 39.88 8.23 -6.53
N ALA A 29 40.75 7.22 -6.60
CA ALA A 29 41.53 7.00 -7.81
C ALA A 29 40.59 6.49 -8.90
N THR A 30 40.80 6.96 -10.14
CA THR A 30 40.07 6.45 -11.29
C THR A 30 40.89 5.33 -11.92
N ILE A 31 40.34 4.12 -11.91
CA ILE A 31 41.00 2.91 -12.39
C ILE A 31 40.25 2.39 -13.62
N THR A 32 40.91 2.46 -14.78
CA THR A 32 40.23 2.26 -16.08
C THR A 32 40.55 0.91 -16.69
N TRP A 33 39.54 0.16 -17.08
CA TRP A 33 39.68 -1.11 -17.76
C TRP A 33 40.25 -0.90 -19.17
N THR A 34 41.34 -1.58 -19.49
CA THR A 34 42.07 -1.44 -20.76
C THR A 34 41.90 -2.64 -21.69
N ASN A 35 41.52 -3.81 -21.18
CA ASN A 35 41.45 -5.04 -21.96
C ASN A 35 40.15 -5.16 -22.78
N VAL A 36 40.23 -4.84 -24.07
CA VAL A 36 39.08 -4.90 -24.99
C VAL A 36 38.72 -6.31 -25.51
N LEU A 37 39.37 -7.37 -24.99
CA LEU A 37 39.13 -8.78 -25.37
C LEU A 37 38.38 -9.58 -24.29
N SER A 38 37.82 -8.92 -23.28
CA SER A 38 37.22 -9.52 -22.06
C SER A 38 38.26 -10.07 -21.07
N GLY A 39 37.86 -10.20 -19.81
CA GLY A 39 38.74 -10.72 -18.76
C GLY A 39 38.14 -10.68 -17.36
N GLY A 40 38.86 -11.26 -16.40
CA GLY A 40 38.50 -11.25 -14.97
C GLY A 40 38.82 -9.92 -14.29
N TRP A 41 37.93 -9.48 -13.40
CA TRP A 41 38.06 -8.23 -12.62
C TRP A 41 39.37 -8.16 -11.85
N ASN A 42 39.79 -9.26 -11.21
CA ASN A 42 40.96 -9.31 -10.33
C ASN A 42 42.29 -9.45 -11.07
N THR A 43 42.32 -9.25 -12.39
CA THR A 43 43.56 -9.25 -13.17
C THR A 43 44.09 -7.82 -13.29
N ALA A 44 45.10 -7.48 -12.49
CA ALA A 44 45.66 -6.12 -12.42
C ALA A 44 46.07 -5.55 -13.80
N ALA A 45 46.66 -6.37 -14.68
CA ALA A 45 47.07 -5.97 -16.03
C ALA A 45 45.91 -5.56 -16.98
N ASN A 46 44.66 -5.86 -16.62
CA ASN A 46 43.48 -5.42 -17.37
C ASN A 46 43.04 -3.99 -17.01
N TRP A 47 43.70 -3.34 -16.06
CA TRP A 47 43.38 -2.01 -15.57
C TRP A 47 44.54 -1.03 -15.82
N SER A 48 44.27 0.27 -15.82
CA SER A 48 45.27 1.33 -15.78
C SER A 48 45.08 2.14 -14.49
N PRO A 49 46.12 2.33 -13.65
CA PRO A 49 47.54 1.94 -13.85
C PRO A 49 47.86 0.53 -13.29
N ASN A 50 47.49 -0.53 -14.01
CA ASN A 50 47.75 -1.94 -13.68
C ASN A 50 47.47 -2.32 -12.22
N THR A 51 46.34 -1.84 -11.69
CA THR A 51 45.90 -2.06 -10.31
C THR A 51 44.41 -2.40 -10.32
N VAL A 52 43.99 -3.37 -9.51
CA VAL A 52 42.57 -3.74 -9.39
C VAL A 52 41.85 -2.66 -8.54
N PRO A 53 40.70 -2.12 -8.98
CA PRO A 53 39.96 -1.13 -8.20
C PRO A 53 39.56 -1.67 -6.81
N GLY A 54 39.86 -0.92 -5.76
CA GLY A 54 39.47 -1.20 -4.38
C GLY A 54 38.38 -0.27 -3.85
N ALA A 55 38.12 -0.34 -2.55
CA ALA A 55 36.98 0.32 -1.90
C ALA A 55 37.00 1.86 -2.01
N GLY A 56 38.17 2.47 -2.18
CA GLY A 56 38.34 3.90 -2.37
C GLY A 56 38.31 4.35 -3.83
N ASP A 57 38.21 3.44 -4.80
CA ASP A 57 38.44 3.72 -6.21
C ASP A 57 37.13 3.75 -7.01
N THR A 58 37.14 4.51 -8.11
CA THR A 58 36.12 4.45 -9.15
C THR A 58 36.60 3.56 -10.28
N ALA A 59 35.88 2.47 -10.54
CA ALA A 59 36.13 1.60 -11.67
C ALA A 59 35.50 2.17 -12.95
N VAL A 60 36.27 2.28 -14.03
CA VAL A 60 35.82 2.84 -15.32
C VAL A 60 35.96 1.80 -16.42
N ILE A 61 34.85 1.40 -17.02
CA ILE A 61 34.77 0.35 -18.05
C ILE A 61 34.10 0.95 -19.28
N THR A 62 34.82 1.82 -19.99
CA THR A 62 34.24 2.68 -21.05
C THR A 62 35.00 2.65 -22.37
N ASN A 63 36.11 1.91 -22.46
CA ASN A 63 36.85 1.80 -23.71
C ASN A 63 35.96 1.16 -24.79
N THR A 64 36.05 1.66 -26.02
CA THR A 64 35.24 1.16 -27.12
C THR A 64 35.63 -0.28 -27.47
N GLY A 65 34.65 -1.17 -27.58
CA GLY A 65 34.86 -2.59 -27.88
C GLY A 65 33.72 -3.46 -27.36
N ASN A 66 33.55 -4.65 -27.92
CA ASN A 66 32.58 -5.63 -27.42
C ASN A 66 33.31 -6.56 -26.45
N TYR A 67 33.14 -6.34 -25.15
CA TYR A 67 33.81 -7.16 -24.15
C TYR A 67 33.02 -7.27 -22.84
N THR A 68 33.39 -8.28 -22.06
CA THR A 68 32.82 -8.57 -20.75
C THR A 68 33.89 -8.50 -19.69
N VAL A 69 33.64 -7.73 -18.64
CA VAL A 69 34.39 -7.77 -17.38
C VAL A 69 33.66 -8.72 -16.45
N THR A 70 34.28 -9.85 -16.14
CA THR A 70 33.68 -10.90 -15.30
C THR A 70 34.20 -10.78 -13.87
N LEU A 71 33.30 -10.74 -12.90
CA LEU A 71 33.69 -10.81 -11.50
C LEU A 71 34.22 -12.21 -11.15
N ASP A 72 35.48 -12.29 -10.74
CA ASP A 72 36.17 -13.48 -10.23
C ASP A 72 36.46 -13.38 -8.72
N ILE A 73 36.13 -12.22 -8.13
CA ILE A 73 36.09 -11.93 -6.70
C ILE A 73 34.81 -11.13 -6.39
N SER A 74 34.54 -10.87 -5.11
CA SER A 74 33.50 -9.93 -4.68
C SER A 74 34.10 -8.56 -4.38
N PRO A 75 34.19 -7.62 -5.35
CA PRO A 75 34.85 -6.34 -5.14
C PRO A 75 33.98 -5.34 -4.38
N THR A 76 34.64 -4.36 -3.77
CA THR A 76 34.02 -3.14 -3.25
C THR A 76 34.66 -1.94 -3.95
N VAL A 77 33.85 -1.00 -4.43
CA VAL A 77 34.32 0.24 -5.08
C VAL A 77 33.55 1.45 -4.56
N THR A 78 34.13 2.64 -4.63
CA THR A 78 33.39 3.89 -4.34
C THR A 78 32.58 4.37 -5.54
N GLY A 79 32.89 3.91 -6.76
CA GLY A 79 32.09 4.24 -7.93
C GLY A 79 32.30 3.30 -9.11
N LEU A 80 31.35 3.34 -10.05
CA LEU A 80 31.39 2.59 -11.31
C LEU A 80 30.96 3.51 -12.47
N ILE A 81 31.71 3.53 -13.56
CA ILE A 81 31.26 4.06 -14.85
C ILE A 81 31.33 2.92 -15.86
N LEU A 82 30.20 2.50 -16.39
CA LEU A 82 30.08 1.37 -17.30
C LEU A 82 29.54 1.83 -18.66
N GLY A 83 30.22 1.43 -19.72
CA GLY A 83 29.82 1.72 -21.10
C GLY A 83 30.40 3.02 -21.64
N ALA A 84 30.69 3.04 -22.93
CA ALA A 84 30.90 4.27 -23.68
C ALA A 84 29.62 5.10 -23.74
N SER A 85 29.76 6.43 -23.82
CA SER A 85 28.62 7.36 -23.92
C SER A 85 27.91 7.29 -25.28
N SER A 86 28.59 6.83 -26.31
CA SER A 86 28.11 6.75 -27.70
C SER A 86 28.73 5.55 -28.44
N GLY A 87 28.33 5.34 -29.70
CA GLY A 87 28.83 4.27 -30.56
C GLY A 87 27.88 3.07 -30.64
N VAL A 88 28.39 1.93 -31.14
CA VAL A 88 27.62 0.71 -31.41
C VAL A 88 28.10 -0.52 -30.65
N THR A 89 29.26 -0.43 -29.99
CA THR A 89 29.82 -1.54 -29.19
C THR A 89 29.24 -1.57 -27.78
N THR A 90 29.29 -2.72 -27.10
CA THR A 90 28.75 -2.93 -25.74
C THR A 90 29.84 -3.35 -24.74
N GLN A 91 29.87 -2.71 -23.57
CA GLN A 91 30.74 -3.10 -22.46
C GLN A 91 29.90 -3.70 -21.33
N THR A 92 30.16 -4.96 -20.99
CA THR A 92 29.34 -5.73 -20.04
C THR A 92 30.06 -5.91 -18.71
N LEU A 93 29.34 -5.73 -17.60
CA LEU A 93 29.78 -6.20 -16.27
C LEU A 93 28.98 -7.47 -15.93
N ALA A 94 29.68 -8.59 -15.76
CA ALA A 94 29.07 -9.89 -15.46
C ALA A 94 29.32 -10.29 -13.99
N MET A 95 28.23 -10.51 -13.25
CA MET A 95 28.27 -10.77 -11.81
C MET A 95 28.87 -12.13 -11.42
N ASN A 96 28.68 -13.17 -12.25
CA ASN A 96 29.27 -14.50 -12.07
C ASN A 96 29.13 -15.10 -10.65
N GLY A 97 27.97 -14.91 -10.01
CA GLY A 97 27.70 -15.39 -8.66
C GLY A 97 28.37 -14.59 -7.53
N GLN A 98 29.14 -13.55 -7.84
CA GLN A 98 29.85 -12.73 -6.87
C GLN A 98 29.00 -11.56 -6.35
N THR A 99 29.46 -10.95 -5.26
CA THR A 99 28.90 -9.71 -4.72
C THR A 99 29.67 -8.50 -5.21
N PHE A 100 28.99 -7.60 -5.92
CA PHE A 100 29.52 -6.28 -6.26
C PHE A 100 29.04 -5.25 -5.23
N THR A 101 29.96 -4.69 -4.45
CA THR A 101 29.63 -3.68 -3.43
C THR A 101 29.93 -2.28 -3.95
N LEU A 102 28.92 -1.41 -3.97
CA LEU A 102 28.99 -0.05 -4.50
C LEU A 102 28.76 0.97 -3.37
N ASN A 103 29.79 1.73 -3.02
CA ASN A 103 29.77 2.74 -1.96
C ASN A 103 29.66 4.18 -2.50
N GLY A 104 29.06 4.37 -3.67
CA GLY A 104 28.88 5.68 -4.28
C GLY A 104 28.26 5.63 -5.67
N PRO A 105 28.55 6.60 -6.56
CA PRO A 105 27.88 6.71 -7.85
C PRO A 105 28.17 5.55 -8.80
N CYS A 106 27.12 5.03 -9.44
CA CYS A 106 27.17 4.13 -10.59
C CYS A 106 26.50 4.81 -11.77
N THR A 107 27.26 4.98 -12.86
CA THR A 107 26.77 5.53 -14.13
C THR A 107 26.86 4.47 -15.20
N ILE A 108 25.71 4.07 -15.74
CA ILE A 108 25.61 3.14 -16.86
C ILE A 108 25.24 3.96 -18.09
N ASN A 109 26.23 4.16 -18.95
CA ASN A 109 26.09 4.90 -20.19
C ASN A 109 25.33 4.07 -21.25
N SER A 110 25.03 4.69 -22.40
CA SER A 110 24.20 4.09 -23.46
C SER A 110 24.73 2.76 -24.04
N ARG A 111 26.02 2.47 -23.84
CA ARG A 111 26.69 1.23 -24.27
C ARG A 111 27.03 0.27 -23.12
N GLY A 112 26.66 0.61 -21.89
CA GLY A 112 26.90 -0.22 -20.72
C GLY A 112 25.81 -1.27 -20.58
N LEU A 113 26.21 -2.51 -20.29
CA LEU A 113 25.29 -3.58 -19.93
C LEU A 113 25.60 -4.08 -18.52
N PHE A 114 24.75 -3.71 -17.56
CA PHE A 114 24.76 -4.27 -16.22
C PHE A 114 23.55 -5.20 -16.08
N SER A 115 23.81 -6.52 -16.10
CA SER A 115 22.79 -7.53 -15.79
C SER A 115 23.12 -8.26 -14.49
N LEU A 116 22.24 -8.13 -13.51
CA LEU A 116 22.24 -8.93 -12.28
C LEU A 116 21.38 -10.18 -12.50
N GLY A 117 22.02 -11.30 -12.84
CA GLY A 117 21.34 -12.60 -12.97
C GLY A 117 21.72 -13.63 -11.90
N SER A 118 22.78 -13.36 -11.15
CA SER A 118 23.30 -14.18 -10.05
C SER A 118 24.19 -13.34 -9.14
N GLY A 119 24.52 -13.84 -7.95
CA GLY A 119 25.30 -13.09 -6.97
C GLY A 119 24.48 -11.95 -6.36
N ALA A 120 25.15 -10.87 -5.96
CA ALA A 120 24.48 -9.73 -5.32
C ALA A 120 25.02 -8.36 -5.76
N LEU A 121 24.13 -7.39 -5.95
CA LEU A 121 24.49 -5.97 -5.95
C LEU A 121 24.20 -5.42 -4.56
N SER A 122 25.25 -5.03 -3.83
CA SER A 122 25.16 -4.50 -2.47
C SER A 122 25.50 -3.01 -2.46
N GLY A 123 24.57 -2.16 -2.06
CA GLY A 123 24.80 -0.72 -2.00
C GLY A 123 25.19 -0.24 -0.60
N GLY A 124 26.18 0.65 -0.53
CA GLY A 124 26.47 1.47 0.64
C GLY A 124 25.48 2.64 0.78
N THR A 125 25.58 3.40 1.88
CA THR A 125 24.64 4.50 2.20
C THR A 125 24.61 5.64 1.17
N THR A 126 25.65 5.76 0.34
CA THR A 126 25.82 6.76 -0.72
C THR A 126 25.62 6.21 -2.13
N SER A 127 25.19 4.96 -2.27
CA SER A 127 24.99 4.30 -3.55
C SER A 127 23.89 4.99 -4.36
N SER A 128 24.26 5.51 -5.53
CA SER A 128 23.32 6.17 -6.46
C SER A 128 23.54 5.65 -7.88
N ILE A 129 22.47 5.27 -8.55
CA ILE A 129 22.50 4.57 -9.84
C ILE A 129 21.84 5.44 -10.88
N SER A 130 22.56 5.68 -11.97
CA SER A 130 22.08 6.34 -13.18
C SER A 130 22.22 5.40 -14.37
N GLY A 131 21.22 5.37 -15.26
CA GLY A 131 21.14 4.42 -16.37
C GLY A 131 20.31 3.19 -16.02
N ILE A 132 20.55 2.08 -16.72
CA ILE A 132 19.68 0.89 -16.69
C ILE A 132 20.40 -0.28 -16.03
N ILE A 133 19.78 -0.87 -15.01
CA ILE A 133 20.16 -2.19 -14.49
C ILE A 133 19.07 -3.18 -14.85
N THR A 134 19.46 -4.30 -15.46
CA THR A 134 18.58 -5.44 -15.67
C THR A 134 18.75 -6.43 -14.53
N TRP A 135 17.69 -6.72 -13.80
CA TRP A 135 17.64 -7.72 -12.74
C TRP A 135 16.85 -8.93 -13.24
N THR A 136 17.55 -10.05 -13.40
CA THR A 136 16.98 -11.33 -13.88
C THR A 136 17.06 -12.47 -12.86
N GLY A 137 17.72 -12.21 -11.73
CA GLY A 137 17.92 -13.14 -10.63
C GLY A 137 18.98 -12.63 -9.66
N GLY A 138 19.28 -13.38 -8.59
CA GLY A 138 20.23 -12.95 -7.56
C GLY A 138 19.65 -11.91 -6.59
N THR A 139 20.52 -11.22 -5.86
CA THR A 139 20.14 -10.40 -4.70
C THR A 139 20.43 -8.91 -4.86
N LEU A 140 19.46 -8.05 -4.53
CA LEU A 140 19.70 -6.65 -4.19
C LEU A 140 19.84 -6.52 -2.67
N ALA A 141 20.92 -5.88 -2.21
CA ALA A 141 21.23 -5.75 -0.79
C ALA A 141 21.72 -4.33 -0.44
N GLY A 142 21.73 -4.03 0.85
CA GLY A 142 22.18 -2.74 1.36
C GLY A 142 21.24 -1.59 0.98
N THR A 143 21.78 -0.40 0.78
CA THR A 143 21.03 0.80 0.39
C THR A 143 21.28 1.11 -1.09
N LEU A 144 20.24 1.15 -1.92
CA LEU A 144 20.34 1.43 -3.35
C LEU A 144 19.40 2.57 -3.73
N THR A 145 19.93 3.62 -4.37
CA THR A 145 19.13 4.74 -4.89
C THR A 145 19.19 4.77 -6.41
N PHE A 146 18.07 4.51 -7.07
CA PHE A 146 17.92 4.74 -8.51
C PHE A 146 17.53 6.21 -8.72
N ASN A 147 18.39 6.97 -9.41
CA ASN A 147 18.21 8.39 -9.65
C ASN A 147 17.06 8.66 -10.63
N THR A 148 16.68 9.93 -10.77
CA THR A 148 15.77 10.35 -11.83
C THR A 148 16.30 9.91 -13.20
N ASN A 149 15.42 9.34 -14.03
CA ASN A 149 15.72 8.72 -15.33
C ASN A 149 16.51 7.41 -15.28
N ALA A 150 16.88 6.89 -14.11
CA ALA A 150 17.39 5.53 -14.00
C ALA A 150 16.24 4.52 -14.15
N THR A 151 16.57 3.33 -14.64
CA THR A 151 15.61 2.23 -14.78
C THR A 151 16.13 0.96 -14.12
N LEU A 152 15.31 0.37 -13.26
CA LEU A 152 15.48 -1.02 -12.82
C LEU A 152 14.51 -1.91 -13.62
N SER A 153 15.04 -2.75 -14.48
CA SER A 153 14.26 -3.69 -15.28
C SER A 153 14.27 -5.08 -14.66
N ILE A 154 13.19 -5.46 -14.00
CA ILE A 154 13.00 -6.77 -13.34
C ILE A 154 12.30 -7.72 -14.32
N SER A 155 12.97 -8.80 -14.70
CA SER A 155 12.52 -9.70 -15.77
C SER A 155 13.00 -11.13 -15.56
N GLY A 156 12.58 -12.08 -16.40
CA GLY A 156 12.88 -13.50 -16.19
C GLY A 156 11.92 -14.14 -15.17
N GLY A 157 11.73 -15.46 -15.26
CA GLY A 157 10.74 -16.17 -14.44
C GLY A 157 11.21 -16.56 -13.03
N GLY A 158 12.50 -16.37 -12.73
CA GLY A 158 13.11 -16.76 -11.46
C GLY A 158 12.79 -15.82 -10.31
N ASN A 159 13.26 -16.18 -9.12
CA ASN A 159 13.11 -15.36 -7.92
C ASN A 159 14.05 -14.15 -7.92
N HIS A 160 13.55 -13.02 -7.42
CA HIS A 160 14.29 -11.78 -7.25
C HIS A 160 14.39 -11.44 -5.76
N ASP A 161 15.57 -11.62 -5.17
CA ASP A 161 15.77 -11.53 -3.72
C ASP A 161 16.19 -10.13 -3.27
N ILE A 162 15.50 -9.57 -2.28
CA ILE A 162 15.78 -8.23 -1.73
C ILE A 162 15.74 -8.16 -0.19
N PRO A 163 16.18 -9.19 0.57
CA PRO A 163 16.10 -9.17 2.03
C PRO A 163 16.93 -8.05 2.64
N SER A 164 16.40 -7.41 3.68
CA SER A 164 17.06 -6.35 4.45
C SER A 164 17.54 -5.15 3.61
N CYS A 165 17.04 -5.00 2.38
CA CYS A 165 17.46 -3.94 1.47
C CYS A 165 16.61 -2.69 1.67
N VAL A 166 17.26 -1.53 1.52
CA VAL A 166 16.61 -0.23 1.41
C VAL A 166 16.75 0.25 -0.04
N LEU A 167 15.66 0.26 -0.80
CA LEU A 167 15.65 0.67 -2.20
C LEU A 167 14.85 1.95 -2.36
N THR A 168 15.46 2.98 -2.94
CA THR A 168 14.79 4.22 -3.34
C THR A 168 14.72 4.27 -4.87
N ASN A 169 13.50 4.38 -5.42
CA ASN A 169 13.26 4.56 -6.84
C ASN A 169 12.79 6.00 -7.11
N ASN A 170 13.66 6.83 -7.70
CA ASN A 170 13.31 8.15 -8.22
C ASN A 170 13.09 8.16 -9.75
N GLY A 171 13.28 7.01 -10.41
CA GLY A 171 13.16 6.83 -11.86
C GLY A 171 12.01 5.90 -12.21
N ALA A 172 12.32 4.83 -12.94
CA ALA A 172 11.35 3.81 -13.34
C ALA A 172 11.76 2.41 -12.90
N VAL A 173 10.78 1.61 -12.46
CA VAL A 173 10.90 0.17 -12.30
C VAL A 173 9.92 -0.48 -13.26
N THR A 174 10.40 -1.38 -14.12
CA THR A 174 9.56 -2.24 -14.95
C THR A 174 9.67 -3.66 -14.42
N TRP A 175 8.56 -4.20 -13.90
CA TRP A 175 8.52 -5.55 -13.33
C TRP A 175 7.66 -6.45 -14.20
N SER A 176 8.32 -7.26 -15.03
CA SER A 176 7.67 -8.07 -16.06
C SER A 176 7.79 -9.58 -15.82
N GLY A 177 8.53 -10.02 -14.80
CA GLY A 177 8.72 -11.43 -14.51
C GLY A 177 9.22 -11.70 -13.10
N GLY A 178 8.92 -12.92 -12.63
CA GLY A 178 9.46 -13.47 -11.39
C GLY A 178 8.86 -12.86 -10.11
N PRO A 179 8.75 -13.62 -9.02
CA PRO A 179 8.37 -13.06 -7.73
C PRO A 179 9.51 -12.23 -7.14
N ILE A 180 9.14 -11.17 -6.41
CA ILE A 180 10.07 -10.40 -5.57
C ILE A 180 9.95 -10.91 -4.14
N ARG A 181 11.08 -11.23 -3.51
CA ARG A 181 11.14 -11.85 -2.18
C ARG A 181 11.90 -10.94 -1.22
N GLY A 182 11.16 -10.25 -0.36
CA GLY A 182 11.69 -9.40 0.70
C GLY A 182 11.65 -10.07 2.07
N GLY A 183 11.69 -9.25 3.12
CA GLY A 183 11.80 -9.66 4.52
C GLY A 183 13.18 -9.35 5.12
N GLY A 184 13.60 -10.15 6.10
CA GLY A 184 14.88 -10.03 6.79
C GLY A 184 14.81 -9.35 8.15
N ASN A 185 15.98 -9.24 8.79
CA ASN A 185 16.19 -8.45 10.01
C ASN A 185 17.48 -7.62 9.85
N PRO A 186 17.40 -6.29 9.62
CA PRO A 186 16.18 -5.48 9.52
C PRO A 186 15.30 -5.85 8.31
N GLY A 187 14.05 -5.41 8.28
CA GLY A 187 13.12 -5.68 7.18
C GLY A 187 13.52 -5.00 5.86
N THR A 188 12.78 -5.31 4.79
CA THR A 188 12.95 -4.67 3.47
C THR A 188 12.16 -3.36 3.39
N PHE A 189 12.76 -2.28 2.90
CA PHE A 189 12.11 -0.98 2.76
C PHE A 189 12.23 -0.46 1.33
N ILE A 190 11.08 -0.16 0.71
CA ILE A 190 11.01 0.43 -0.63
C ILE A 190 10.45 1.84 -0.53
N TYR A 191 11.11 2.80 -1.16
CA TYR A 191 10.67 4.17 -1.32
C TYR A 191 10.47 4.45 -2.82
N ASN A 192 9.24 4.35 -3.29
CA ASN A 192 8.90 4.62 -4.67
C ASN A 192 8.44 6.07 -4.84
N ASN A 193 9.33 6.92 -5.36
CA ASN A 193 9.05 8.32 -5.72
C ASN A 193 8.77 8.49 -7.22
N GLY A 194 9.21 7.54 -8.04
CA GLY A 194 9.00 7.50 -9.49
C GLY A 194 7.83 6.59 -9.89
N VAL A 195 8.03 5.82 -10.96
CA VAL A 195 7.04 4.84 -11.44
C VAL A 195 7.51 3.44 -11.11
N TRP A 196 6.65 2.64 -10.47
CA TRP A 196 6.76 1.20 -10.38
C TRP A 196 5.67 0.56 -11.24
N ASP A 197 6.05 -0.06 -12.34
CA ASP A 197 5.12 -0.63 -13.32
C ASP A 197 5.19 -2.16 -13.30
N SER A 198 4.16 -2.80 -12.73
CA SER A 198 3.95 -4.24 -12.81
C SER A 198 3.27 -4.59 -14.14
N GLN A 199 4.01 -5.29 -14.98
CA GLN A 199 3.65 -5.66 -16.35
C GLN A 199 3.23 -7.13 -16.45
N GLY A 200 2.69 -7.68 -15.37
CA GLY A 200 2.20 -9.05 -15.35
C GLY A 200 1.47 -9.42 -14.08
N ASP A 201 1.17 -10.71 -13.98
CA ASP A 201 0.52 -11.33 -12.82
C ASP A 201 1.59 -11.87 -11.87
N LEU A 202 2.08 -10.98 -11.01
CA LEU A 202 3.34 -11.15 -10.29
C LEU A 202 3.14 -11.01 -8.78
N THR A 203 4.02 -11.65 -8.01
CA THR A 203 3.90 -11.74 -6.56
C THR A 203 5.06 -11.07 -5.86
N TRP A 204 4.77 -10.20 -4.90
CA TRP A 204 5.71 -9.75 -3.89
C TRP A 204 5.45 -10.50 -2.59
N ASN A 205 6.46 -11.18 -2.05
CA ASN A 205 6.36 -11.93 -0.79
C ASN A 205 7.49 -11.62 0.20
N ASN A 206 7.39 -12.22 1.38
CA ASN A 206 8.39 -12.14 2.45
C ASN A 206 9.01 -13.52 2.73
N ASP A 207 9.48 -14.23 1.70
CA ASP A 207 10.09 -15.55 1.87
C ASP A 207 11.37 -15.53 2.73
N PHE A 208 11.94 -14.34 3.01
CA PHE A 208 13.03 -14.17 3.98
C PHE A 208 12.55 -13.84 5.40
N PHE A 209 11.24 -13.90 5.67
CA PHE A 209 10.61 -13.74 6.98
C PHE A 209 11.05 -12.45 7.71
N GLY A 210 11.12 -12.47 9.04
CA GLY A 210 11.59 -11.35 9.85
C GLY A 210 10.59 -10.20 9.93
N SER A 211 11.09 -8.96 9.85
CA SER A 211 10.26 -7.75 9.96
C SER A 211 9.42 -7.44 8.71
N GLY A 212 9.41 -8.34 7.72
CA GLY A 212 8.62 -8.20 6.50
C GLY A 212 9.14 -7.11 5.55
N THR A 213 8.24 -6.64 4.69
CA THR A 213 8.51 -5.59 3.71
C THR A 213 7.56 -4.42 3.93
N VAL A 214 8.09 -3.21 3.86
CA VAL A 214 7.29 -1.97 3.80
C VAL A 214 7.56 -1.29 2.47
N PHE A 215 6.51 -1.17 1.65
CA PHE A 215 6.52 -0.45 0.39
C PHE A 215 5.86 0.91 0.56
N ASN A 216 6.64 1.99 0.50
CA ASN A 216 6.16 3.36 0.58
C ASN A 216 6.05 3.96 -0.82
N ASN A 217 4.83 4.18 -1.29
CA ASN A 217 4.52 4.74 -2.60
C ASN A 217 4.14 6.22 -2.49
N ALA A 218 5.08 7.10 -2.82
CA ALA A 218 4.84 8.54 -3.01
C ALA A 218 4.65 8.90 -4.50
N GLY A 219 5.20 8.09 -5.40
CA GLY A 219 5.06 8.20 -6.85
C GLY A 219 3.84 7.45 -7.38
N THR A 220 4.04 6.63 -8.40
CA THR A 220 2.99 5.77 -8.98
C THR A 220 3.37 4.30 -8.85
N PHE A 221 2.46 3.50 -8.28
CA PHE A 221 2.44 2.05 -8.50
C PHE A 221 1.38 1.74 -9.54
N ARG A 222 1.76 1.11 -10.65
CA ARG A 222 0.89 0.78 -11.77
C ARG A 222 0.88 -0.73 -12.01
N LYS A 223 -0.30 -1.27 -12.28
CA LYS A 223 -0.46 -2.56 -12.97
C LYS A 223 -0.93 -2.27 -14.39
N SER A 224 -0.05 -2.42 -15.37
CA SER A 224 -0.32 -2.07 -16.78
C SER A 224 -0.65 -3.26 -17.67
N ALA A 225 -0.26 -4.46 -17.27
CA ALA A 225 -0.49 -5.67 -18.05
C ALA A 225 -0.86 -6.88 -17.18
N SER A 226 -1.46 -7.86 -17.83
CA SER A 226 -1.87 -9.14 -17.25
C SER A 226 -1.87 -10.20 -18.35
N GLN A 227 -1.44 -11.41 -18.02
CA GLN A 227 -1.32 -12.52 -18.96
C GLN A 227 -2.58 -13.38 -18.99
N VAL A 228 -3.42 -13.29 -17.96
CA VAL A 228 -4.65 -14.08 -17.85
C VAL A 228 -5.85 -13.22 -17.48
N ALA A 229 -7.06 -13.69 -17.81
CA ALA A 229 -8.27 -13.09 -17.29
C ALA A 229 -8.25 -13.16 -15.75
N SER A 230 -8.62 -12.06 -15.09
CA SER A 230 -8.59 -11.96 -13.62
C SER A 230 -7.20 -12.12 -12.98
N GLY A 231 -6.12 -11.92 -13.75
CA GLY A 231 -4.75 -11.97 -13.24
C GLY A 231 -4.44 -10.86 -12.22
N SER A 232 -3.60 -11.17 -11.24
CA SER A 232 -3.32 -10.26 -10.11
C SER A 232 -1.84 -9.93 -10.01
N THR A 233 -1.53 -8.67 -9.71
CA THR A 233 -0.28 -8.33 -9.01
C THR A 233 -0.55 -8.38 -7.52
N ILE A 234 0.17 -9.24 -6.78
CA ILE A 234 -0.16 -9.58 -5.39
C ILE A 234 0.92 -9.08 -4.44
N PHE A 235 0.50 -8.34 -3.41
CA PHE A 235 1.28 -8.03 -2.21
C PHE A 235 0.76 -8.96 -1.13
N VAL A 236 1.47 -10.06 -0.87
CA VAL A 236 0.99 -11.09 0.05
C VAL A 236 0.97 -10.59 1.50
N ASN A 237 0.40 -11.39 2.39
CA ASN A 237 0.36 -11.07 3.82
C ASN A 237 1.75 -10.70 4.38
N GLY A 238 1.80 -9.62 5.16
CA GLY A 238 3.03 -9.04 5.72
C GLY A 238 3.81 -8.11 4.77
N VAL A 239 3.44 -8.01 3.48
CA VAL A 239 3.99 -6.96 2.59
C VAL A 239 3.10 -5.73 2.70
N VAL A 240 3.49 -4.80 3.57
CA VAL A 240 2.73 -3.59 3.87
C VAL A 240 2.89 -2.59 2.74
N LEU A 241 1.79 -2.02 2.25
CA LEU A 241 1.81 -0.94 1.26
C LEU A 241 1.26 0.35 1.87
N ASN A 242 2.12 1.37 1.97
CA ASN A 242 1.73 2.72 2.31
C ASN A 242 1.66 3.57 1.04
N ASN A 243 0.56 4.28 0.84
CA ASN A 243 0.33 5.09 -0.35
C ASN A 243 -0.01 6.53 0.03
N THR A 244 0.84 7.46 -0.42
CA THR A 244 0.57 8.90 -0.49
C THR A 244 0.52 9.40 -1.94
N GLY A 245 0.97 8.57 -2.90
CA GLY A 245 0.92 8.82 -4.33
C GLY A 245 -0.26 8.13 -5.04
N LYS A 246 0.01 7.55 -6.21
CA LYS A 246 -1.01 6.92 -7.08
C LYS A 246 -0.92 5.40 -7.07
N LEU A 247 -2.05 4.74 -6.87
CA LEU A 247 -2.30 3.34 -7.25
C LEU A 247 -3.10 3.31 -8.56
N ASP A 248 -2.54 2.71 -9.61
CA ASP A 248 -3.05 2.73 -10.99
C ASP A 248 -3.24 1.31 -11.52
N ALA A 249 -4.38 0.67 -11.21
CA ALA A 249 -4.72 -0.66 -11.72
C ALA A 249 -5.36 -0.56 -13.11
N GLN A 250 -4.57 -0.54 -14.18
CA GLN A 250 -5.06 -0.38 -15.56
C GLN A 250 -5.66 -1.66 -16.15
N THR A 251 -5.49 -2.80 -15.48
CA THR A 251 -6.07 -4.09 -15.84
C THR A 251 -6.23 -4.97 -14.60
N ASN A 252 -7.28 -5.81 -14.58
CA ASN A 252 -7.55 -6.83 -13.57
C ASN A 252 -7.31 -6.33 -12.13
N TYR A 253 -6.45 -6.98 -11.33
CA TYR A 253 -6.36 -6.71 -9.89
C TYR A 253 -4.95 -6.30 -9.44
N LEU A 254 -4.88 -5.19 -8.70
CA LEU A 254 -3.83 -4.96 -7.71
C LEU A 254 -4.34 -5.51 -6.38
N ASN A 255 -3.86 -6.69 -5.99
CA ASN A 255 -4.34 -7.45 -4.83
C ASN A 255 -3.43 -7.23 -3.61
N LEU A 256 -3.92 -6.51 -2.61
CA LEU A 256 -3.20 -6.13 -1.40
C LEU A 256 -3.69 -6.94 -0.20
N GLN A 257 -2.82 -7.77 0.37
CA GLN A 257 -3.13 -8.69 1.48
C GLN A 257 -2.32 -8.41 2.75
N GLY A 258 -1.29 -7.55 2.65
CA GLY A 258 -0.41 -7.21 3.76
C GLY A 258 -0.87 -6.04 4.64
N GLY A 259 -1.96 -5.36 4.28
CA GLY A 259 -2.42 -4.15 4.95
C GLY A 259 -1.61 -2.90 4.56
N GLY A 260 -1.84 -1.81 5.30
CA GLY A 260 -1.10 -0.56 5.16
C GLY A 260 -1.97 0.69 5.26
N THR A 261 -1.43 1.82 4.80
CA THR A 261 -2.09 3.13 4.93
C THR A 261 -2.29 3.78 3.57
N LEU A 262 -3.51 4.26 3.30
CA LEU A 262 -3.87 5.00 2.10
C LEU A 262 -4.24 6.43 2.54
N THR A 263 -3.20 7.25 2.75
CA THR A 263 -3.31 8.55 3.44
C THR A 263 -3.14 9.75 2.51
N GLY A 264 -3.08 9.52 1.20
CA GLY A 264 -2.98 10.58 0.20
C GLY A 264 -3.04 10.06 -1.22
N GLY A 265 -3.05 10.99 -2.18
CA GLY A 265 -3.07 10.70 -3.60
C GLY A 265 -4.34 9.98 -4.07
N THR A 266 -4.21 9.01 -4.99
CA THR A 266 -5.37 8.43 -5.70
C THR A 266 -5.27 6.92 -5.85
N ALA A 267 -6.40 6.21 -5.75
CA ALA A 267 -6.54 4.80 -6.11
C ALA A 267 -7.76 4.64 -7.03
N THR A 268 -7.63 5.15 -8.26
CA THR A 268 -8.72 5.26 -9.25
C THR A 268 -8.29 4.73 -10.60
N ASN A 269 -9.09 3.86 -11.21
CA ASN A 269 -8.93 3.41 -12.59
C ASN A 269 -10.29 2.91 -13.13
N LEU A 270 -10.47 2.95 -14.46
CA LEU A 270 -11.70 2.52 -15.13
C LEU A 270 -11.75 1.02 -15.42
N ASN A 271 -10.59 0.38 -15.56
CA ASN A 271 -10.48 -0.98 -16.12
C ASN A 271 -10.14 -2.02 -15.06
N GLY A 272 -9.26 -1.70 -14.12
CA GLY A 272 -8.83 -2.61 -13.05
C GLY A 272 -9.23 -2.13 -11.67
N PHE A 273 -9.00 -3.01 -10.70
CA PHE A 273 -9.40 -2.85 -9.31
C PHE A 273 -8.20 -2.79 -8.37
N VAL A 274 -8.35 -2.01 -7.31
CA VAL A 274 -7.46 -2.06 -6.14
C VAL A 274 -8.18 -2.86 -5.06
N TYR A 275 -7.72 -4.09 -4.82
CA TYR A 275 -8.35 -5.04 -3.90
C TYR A 275 -7.66 -5.02 -2.55
N LEU A 276 -8.40 -4.62 -1.51
CA LEU A 276 -8.00 -4.78 -0.12
C LEU A 276 -8.50 -6.15 0.35
N ASN A 277 -7.69 -7.18 0.13
CA ASN A 277 -8.09 -8.59 0.22
C ASN A 277 -7.54 -9.31 1.47
N GLY A 278 -6.79 -8.61 2.31
CA GLY A 278 -6.32 -9.11 3.60
C GLY A 278 -5.53 -8.06 4.37
N GLY A 279 -5.20 -8.34 5.62
CA GLY A 279 -4.49 -7.39 6.49
C GLY A 279 -5.40 -6.25 6.97
N ALA A 280 -4.78 -5.27 7.63
CA ALA A 280 -5.47 -4.10 8.16
C ALA A 280 -5.12 -2.84 7.37
N PHE A 281 -6.13 -2.09 6.93
CA PHE A 281 -5.95 -0.85 6.17
C PHE A 281 -6.53 0.36 6.89
N ASN A 282 -5.81 1.48 6.81
CA ASN A 282 -6.35 2.79 7.14
C ASN A 282 -6.52 3.60 5.85
N VAL A 283 -7.77 3.89 5.46
CA VAL A 283 -8.09 4.68 4.26
C VAL A 283 -8.50 6.09 4.71
N ASN A 284 -7.56 7.03 4.65
CA ASN A 284 -7.73 8.34 5.26
C ASN A 284 -7.04 9.44 4.45
N GLY A 285 -7.69 9.85 3.36
CA GLY A 285 -7.22 10.95 2.51
C GLY A 285 -6.82 10.55 1.08
N THR A 286 -6.74 9.26 0.77
CA THR A 286 -6.68 8.81 -0.63
C THR A 286 -8.03 9.01 -1.31
N VAL A 287 -8.03 9.61 -2.51
CA VAL A 287 -9.21 9.67 -3.37
C VAL A 287 -9.39 8.33 -4.06
N THR A 288 -10.54 7.70 -3.85
CA THR A 288 -10.86 6.37 -4.36
C THR A 288 -12.02 6.44 -5.37
N SER A 289 -12.26 5.33 -6.07
CA SER A 289 -13.53 5.11 -6.79
C SER A 289 -14.08 3.74 -6.42
N THR A 290 -15.24 3.34 -6.96
CA THR A 290 -15.83 2.02 -6.68
C THR A 290 -14.98 0.84 -7.18
N ASN A 291 -13.90 1.12 -7.94
CA ASN A 291 -12.87 0.15 -8.28
C ASN A 291 -11.90 -0.16 -7.11
N ALA A 292 -11.86 0.67 -6.07
CA ALA A 292 -11.19 0.36 -4.81
C ALA A 292 -12.18 -0.42 -3.93
N GLN A 293 -11.81 -1.65 -3.57
CA GLN A 293 -12.74 -2.61 -2.98
C GLN A 293 -12.19 -3.19 -1.69
N LEU A 294 -13.00 -3.16 -0.64
CA LEU A 294 -12.78 -3.99 0.55
C LEU A 294 -13.32 -5.38 0.25
N ALA A 295 -12.40 -6.33 0.09
CA ALA A 295 -12.68 -7.68 -0.39
C ALA A 295 -12.00 -8.73 0.50
N GLY A 296 -12.03 -8.53 1.83
CA GLY A 296 -11.51 -9.49 2.81
C GLY A 296 -10.58 -8.89 3.86
N ALA A 297 -10.17 -7.63 3.68
CA ALA A 297 -9.38 -6.92 4.68
C ALA A 297 -10.22 -6.31 5.82
N THR A 298 -9.53 -5.79 6.83
CA THR A 298 -10.12 -5.05 7.95
C THR A 298 -9.78 -3.57 7.85
N LEU A 299 -10.75 -2.67 8.09
CA LEU A 299 -10.44 -1.25 8.30
C LEU A 299 -9.99 -1.01 9.74
N THR A 300 -8.97 -0.17 9.91
CA THR A 300 -8.43 0.22 11.23
C THR A 300 -8.30 1.73 11.35
N GLY A 301 -8.27 2.23 12.59
CA GLY A 301 -8.11 3.65 12.88
C GLY A 301 -9.28 4.51 12.38
N ASN A 302 -8.98 5.77 12.05
CA ASN A 302 -9.97 6.72 11.52
C ASN A 302 -9.93 6.71 9.99
N ASN A 303 -11.06 6.45 9.35
CA ASN A 303 -11.16 6.35 7.90
C ASN A 303 -11.98 7.51 7.33
N VAL A 304 -11.51 8.09 6.23
CA VAL A 304 -12.19 9.13 5.45
C VAL A 304 -12.17 8.72 3.99
N ILE A 305 -13.31 8.23 3.51
CA ILE A 305 -13.50 7.74 2.15
C ILE A 305 -14.01 8.90 1.29
N THR A 306 -13.38 9.10 0.12
CA THR A 306 -13.70 10.18 -0.82
C THR A 306 -13.77 9.64 -2.27
N GLY A 307 -14.72 10.13 -3.06
CA GLY A 307 -14.91 9.75 -4.47
C GLY A 307 -15.81 8.51 -4.61
N GLY A 308 -15.31 7.33 -4.28
CA GLY A 308 -16.14 6.12 -4.18
C GLY A 308 -15.40 4.92 -3.62
N PHE A 309 -16.13 3.90 -3.18
CA PHE A 309 -15.56 2.68 -2.60
C PHE A 309 -16.57 1.53 -2.70
N ASN A 310 -16.11 0.28 -2.73
CA ASN A 310 -17.01 -0.88 -2.71
C ASN A 310 -16.67 -1.81 -1.55
N TRP A 311 -17.60 -2.00 -0.63
CA TRP A 311 -17.52 -3.00 0.42
C TRP A 311 -18.17 -4.28 -0.08
N ILE A 312 -17.33 -5.27 -0.42
CA ILE A 312 -17.75 -6.59 -0.88
C ILE A 312 -17.76 -7.55 0.32
N VAL A 313 -16.67 -7.57 1.06
CA VAL A 313 -16.50 -8.39 2.26
C VAL A 313 -15.33 -7.83 3.06
N GLY A 314 -15.31 -8.10 4.36
CA GLY A 314 -14.32 -7.55 5.27
C GLY A 314 -15.01 -6.85 6.43
N ASP A 315 -14.20 -6.31 7.31
CA ASP A 315 -14.63 -5.98 8.67
C ASP A 315 -14.21 -4.55 9.03
N TRP A 316 -15.13 -3.77 9.60
CA TRP A 316 -14.84 -2.43 10.11
C TRP A 316 -14.69 -2.39 11.62
N ASN A 317 -14.76 -3.52 12.33
CA ASN A 317 -14.83 -3.55 13.79
C ASN A 317 -13.59 -2.99 14.49
N SER A 318 -12.47 -2.90 13.78
CA SER A 318 -11.23 -2.29 14.26
C SER A 318 -11.08 -0.82 13.85
N ALA A 319 -12.00 -0.28 13.06
CA ALA A 319 -12.06 1.14 12.73
C ALA A 319 -12.71 1.89 13.89
N ALA A 320 -12.01 2.90 14.41
CA ALA A 320 -12.56 3.82 15.38
C ALA A 320 -13.67 4.69 14.76
N SER A 321 -13.48 5.08 13.49
CA SER A 321 -14.50 5.79 12.72
C SER A 321 -14.37 5.54 11.22
N VAL A 322 -15.50 5.64 10.52
CA VAL A 322 -15.57 5.64 9.04
C VAL A 322 -16.44 6.81 8.60
N THR A 323 -15.83 7.77 7.91
CA THR A 323 -16.54 8.91 7.30
C THR A 323 -16.64 8.72 5.80
N ILE A 324 -17.86 8.68 5.28
CA ILE A 324 -18.14 8.78 3.84
C ILE A 324 -18.34 10.26 3.53
N SER A 325 -17.45 10.83 2.73
CA SER A 325 -17.47 12.27 2.43
C SER A 325 -18.65 12.65 1.52
N ALA A 326 -18.96 13.94 1.44
CA ALA A 326 -19.94 14.43 0.47
C ALA A 326 -19.52 14.04 -0.96
N ASN A 327 -20.50 13.89 -1.85
CA ASN A 327 -20.30 13.49 -3.25
C ASN A 327 -19.52 12.16 -3.42
N THR A 328 -19.55 11.30 -2.40
CA THR A 328 -18.89 9.98 -2.43
C THR A 328 -19.95 8.89 -2.52
N LEU A 329 -19.72 7.90 -3.39
CA LEU A 329 -20.56 6.71 -3.49
C LEU A 329 -19.86 5.52 -2.82
N LEU A 330 -20.41 5.05 -1.71
CA LEU A 330 -20.08 3.75 -1.14
C LEU A 330 -21.09 2.72 -1.64
N LEU A 331 -20.59 1.65 -2.25
CA LEU A 331 -21.40 0.46 -2.55
C LEU A 331 -21.22 -0.56 -1.43
N VAL A 332 -22.32 -1.18 -1.00
CA VAL A 332 -22.32 -2.39 -0.15
C VAL A 332 -22.91 -3.51 -0.98
N THR A 333 -22.09 -4.49 -1.34
CA THR A 333 -22.37 -5.47 -2.38
C THR A 333 -21.99 -6.88 -1.96
N SER A 334 -22.42 -7.87 -2.75
CA SER A 334 -22.27 -9.31 -2.50
C SER A 334 -23.15 -9.83 -1.34
N ALA A 335 -23.35 -11.15 -1.31
CA ALA A 335 -24.15 -11.81 -0.28
C ALA A 335 -23.41 -12.00 1.05
N ASN A 336 -22.17 -11.53 1.17
CA ASN A 336 -21.38 -11.66 2.39
C ASN A 336 -21.96 -10.78 3.51
N ASP A 337 -21.54 -11.09 4.74
CA ASP A 337 -21.83 -10.24 5.88
C ASP A 337 -20.86 -9.05 5.94
N HIS A 338 -21.40 -7.88 6.31
CA HIS A 338 -20.71 -6.60 6.41
C HIS A 338 -20.68 -6.14 7.87
N ASN A 339 -19.55 -6.31 8.55
CA ASN A 339 -19.41 -6.06 9.98
C ASN A 339 -18.91 -4.65 10.29
N LEU A 340 -19.51 -3.98 11.26
CA LEU A 340 -19.14 -2.63 11.70
C LEU A 340 -19.33 -2.40 13.22
N ALA A 341 -19.17 -3.46 14.02
CA ALA A 341 -19.27 -3.40 15.47
C ALA A 341 -18.25 -2.44 16.09
N ASN A 342 -18.64 -1.74 17.16
CA ASN A 342 -17.82 -0.72 17.82
C ASN A 342 -17.43 0.49 16.97
N THR A 343 -17.96 0.62 15.74
CA THR A 343 -17.58 1.69 14.80
C THR A 343 -18.57 2.86 14.85
N VAL A 344 -18.04 4.08 14.75
CA VAL A 344 -18.82 5.27 14.42
C VAL A 344 -18.77 5.51 12.91
N VAL A 345 -19.92 5.47 12.24
CA VAL A 345 -20.04 5.74 10.81
C VAL A 345 -20.72 7.10 10.60
N THR A 346 -20.08 7.99 9.85
CA THR A 346 -20.70 9.25 9.40
C THR A 346 -20.87 9.22 7.89
N ASN A 347 -22.11 9.18 7.42
CA ASN A 347 -22.42 9.23 5.99
C ASN A 347 -22.84 10.64 5.58
N ASN A 348 -21.98 11.34 4.82
CA ASN A 348 -22.32 12.60 4.15
C ASN A 348 -22.54 12.42 2.64
N GLY A 349 -22.35 11.21 2.11
CA GLY A 349 -22.44 10.87 0.70
C GLY A 349 -23.67 10.03 0.37
N THR A 350 -23.49 9.03 -0.48
CA THR A 350 -24.51 8.02 -0.79
C THR A 350 -23.94 6.64 -0.46
N ILE A 351 -24.66 5.89 0.38
CA ILE A 351 -24.43 4.47 0.64
C ILE A 351 -25.52 3.71 -0.10
N ALA A 352 -25.14 2.93 -1.13
CA ALA A 352 -26.03 2.06 -1.88
C ALA A 352 -25.85 0.62 -1.39
N TRP A 353 -26.80 0.16 -0.57
CA TRP A 353 -26.82 -1.16 0.03
C TRP A 353 -27.69 -2.10 -0.81
N SER A 354 -27.03 -2.98 -1.55
CA SER A 354 -27.68 -3.81 -2.57
C SER A 354 -27.77 -5.28 -2.20
N ASN A 355 -26.86 -5.76 -1.34
CA ASN A 355 -26.80 -7.16 -0.97
C ASN A 355 -26.05 -7.33 0.38
N GLY A 356 -26.19 -8.51 0.96
CA GLY A 356 -25.52 -8.88 2.20
C GLY A 356 -26.16 -8.26 3.44
N ARG A 357 -25.94 -8.89 4.59
CA ARG A 357 -26.40 -8.33 5.88
C ARG A 357 -25.41 -7.29 6.37
N ILE A 358 -25.91 -6.27 7.07
CA ILE A 358 -25.08 -5.37 7.86
C ILE A 358 -25.19 -5.79 9.32
N ARG A 359 -24.05 -5.85 10.01
CA ARG A 359 -23.98 -6.35 11.40
C ARG A 359 -23.24 -5.35 12.29
N GLY A 360 -23.98 -4.77 13.23
CA GLY A 360 -23.43 -3.89 14.26
C GLY A 360 -23.51 -4.50 15.66
N GLY A 361 -23.34 -3.63 16.66
CA GLY A 361 -23.27 -3.96 18.08
C GLY A 361 -21.93 -3.61 18.69
N GLY A 362 -21.61 -4.31 19.79
CA GLY A 362 -20.32 -4.23 20.47
C GLY A 362 -20.31 -3.41 21.77
N ASN A 363 -19.10 -3.21 22.30
CA ASN A 363 -18.84 -2.34 23.46
C ASN A 363 -17.53 -1.54 23.22
N PRO A 364 -17.61 -0.28 22.79
CA PRO A 364 -18.82 0.54 22.66
C PRO A 364 -19.77 0.04 21.56
N GLY A 365 -21.04 0.48 21.60
CA GLY A 365 -22.01 0.15 20.55
C GLY A 365 -21.65 0.77 19.20
N THR A 366 -22.37 0.36 18.16
CA THR A 366 -22.25 0.94 16.82
C THR A 366 -23.10 2.20 16.72
N PHE A 367 -22.56 3.27 16.15
CA PHE A 367 -23.29 4.52 15.93
C PHE A 367 -23.22 4.96 14.47
N ILE A 368 -24.37 5.20 13.85
CA ILE A 368 -24.48 5.71 12.50
C ILE A 368 -25.04 7.12 12.54
N TYR A 369 -24.40 8.04 11.82
CA TYR A 369 -24.87 9.39 11.55
C TYR A 369 -25.09 9.54 10.05
N ASN A 370 -26.34 9.39 9.63
CA ASN A 370 -26.71 9.49 8.23
C ASN A 370 -27.15 10.91 7.89
N ASN A 371 -26.24 11.71 7.34
CA ASN A 371 -26.49 13.07 6.85
C ASN A 371 -26.78 13.10 5.34
N GLY A 372 -26.31 12.09 4.61
CA GLY A 372 -26.50 11.91 3.18
C GLY A 372 -27.66 10.96 2.85
N VAL A 373 -27.46 10.11 1.85
CA VAL A 373 -28.42 9.08 1.44
C VAL A 373 -27.92 7.71 1.89
N TRP A 374 -28.76 6.99 2.62
CA TRP A 374 -28.62 5.56 2.86
C TRP A 374 -29.73 4.85 2.07
N ASP A 375 -29.38 4.16 1.00
CA ASP A 375 -30.33 3.56 0.07
C ASP A 375 -30.27 2.04 0.14
N SER A 376 -31.31 1.41 0.70
CA SER A 376 -31.51 -0.03 0.63
C SER A 376 -32.20 -0.39 -0.70
N GLN A 377 -31.48 -1.17 -1.51
CA GLN A 377 -31.86 -1.52 -2.89
C GLN A 377 -32.37 -2.96 -3.01
N GLY A 378 -32.53 -3.67 -1.89
CA GLY A 378 -33.07 -5.02 -1.83
C GLY A 378 -33.83 -5.28 -0.53
N ASP A 379 -34.18 -6.54 -0.29
CA ASP A 379 -34.80 -6.97 0.97
C ASP A 379 -33.71 -7.49 1.89
N LEU A 380 -33.14 -6.56 2.65
CA LEU A 380 -31.87 -6.73 3.33
C LEU A 380 -32.03 -6.59 4.83
N THR A 381 -31.10 -7.16 5.58
CA THR A 381 -31.21 -7.20 7.04
C THR A 381 -30.04 -6.48 7.69
N TRP A 382 -30.38 -5.55 8.58
CA TRP A 382 -29.44 -4.97 9.53
C TRP A 382 -29.64 -5.63 10.89
N ASN A 383 -28.62 -6.36 11.33
CA ASN A 383 -28.60 -7.09 12.58
C ASN A 383 -27.70 -6.45 13.65
N ASN A 384 -27.97 -6.84 14.89
CA ASN A 384 -27.10 -6.59 16.04
C ASN A 384 -26.35 -7.86 16.49
N ASP A 385 -25.72 -8.58 15.55
CA ASP A 385 -25.07 -9.88 15.80
C ASP A 385 -23.88 -9.79 16.78
N PHE A 386 -23.32 -8.59 17.01
CA PHE A 386 -22.24 -8.38 17.99
C PHE A 386 -22.75 -7.95 19.38
N PHE A 387 -24.08 -7.94 19.60
CA PHE A 387 -24.71 -7.70 20.89
C PHE A 387 -24.24 -6.40 21.57
N GLY A 388 -24.11 -6.40 22.90
CA GLY A 388 -23.58 -5.28 23.68
C GLY A 388 -24.53 -4.09 23.71
N SER A 389 -23.99 -2.90 23.49
CA SER A 389 -24.75 -1.64 23.55
C SER A 389 -25.64 -1.41 22.31
N GLY A 390 -25.72 -2.38 21.40
CA GLY A 390 -26.58 -2.29 20.22
C GLY A 390 -25.99 -1.44 19.09
N THR A 391 -26.84 -1.17 18.11
CA THR A 391 -26.62 -0.20 17.05
C THR A 391 -27.63 0.94 17.20
N VAL A 392 -27.16 2.18 17.06
CA VAL A 392 -28.02 3.36 16.97
C VAL A 392 -27.86 3.98 15.58
N PHE A 393 -28.94 4.02 14.82
CA PHE A 393 -28.99 4.67 13.52
C PHE A 393 -29.62 6.06 13.64
N ASN A 394 -28.82 7.12 13.56
CA ASN A 394 -29.30 8.50 13.59
C ASN A 394 -29.48 9.01 12.17
N ASN A 395 -30.73 9.19 11.74
CA ASN A 395 -31.07 9.74 10.44
C ASN A 395 -31.31 11.25 10.53
N LEU A 396 -30.50 12.01 9.79
CA LEU A 396 -30.67 13.45 9.55
C LEU A 396 -30.90 13.76 8.05
N GLY A 397 -30.46 12.85 7.17
CA GLY A 397 -30.58 12.94 5.73
C GLY A 397 -31.73 12.09 5.18
N THR A 398 -31.42 11.18 4.26
CA THR A 398 -32.39 10.27 3.63
C THR A 398 -32.06 8.83 4.00
N LEU A 399 -33.01 8.14 4.64
CA LEU A 399 -33.03 6.68 4.68
C LEU A 399 -34.04 6.20 3.65
N ARG A 400 -33.59 5.52 2.60
CA ARG A 400 -34.40 5.12 1.45
C ARG A 400 -34.50 3.61 1.32
N LYS A 401 -35.67 3.14 0.90
CA LYS A 401 -35.89 1.81 0.33
C LYS A 401 -36.33 2.00 -1.12
N SER A 402 -35.45 1.68 -2.08
CA SER A 402 -35.67 1.92 -3.52
C SER A 402 -35.85 0.65 -4.36
N GLY A 403 -35.45 -0.51 -3.84
CA GLY A 403 -35.53 -1.78 -4.55
C GLY A 403 -35.78 -2.96 -3.61
N GLY A 404 -36.18 -4.10 -4.17
CA GLY A 404 -36.59 -5.31 -3.45
C GLY A 404 -37.84 -5.95 -4.06
N ALA A 405 -38.25 -7.09 -3.52
CA ALA A 405 -39.51 -7.74 -3.82
C ALA A 405 -40.68 -7.07 -3.07
N SER A 406 -41.90 -7.49 -3.43
CA SER A 406 -43.17 -7.00 -2.88
C SER A 406 -43.19 -6.94 -1.35
N GLU A 407 -43.90 -5.95 -0.81
CA GLU A 407 -44.21 -5.79 0.62
C GLU A 407 -44.87 -7.05 1.24
N PHE A 408 -44.90 -7.11 2.59
CA PHE A 408 -45.43 -8.15 3.49
C PHE A 408 -44.61 -9.43 3.66
N THR A 409 -43.99 -9.93 2.58
CA THR A 409 -43.16 -11.15 2.65
C THR A 409 -41.67 -10.85 2.66
N ASN A 410 -41.27 -9.76 2.01
CA ASN A 410 -39.88 -9.36 1.88
C ASN A 410 -39.75 -7.89 2.23
N ALA A 411 -38.82 -7.56 3.12
CA ALA A 411 -38.62 -6.21 3.61
C ALA A 411 -37.14 -5.94 3.83
N THR A 412 -36.76 -4.67 3.83
CA THR A 412 -35.57 -4.29 4.57
C THR A 412 -35.91 -4.23 6.05
N VAL A 413 -35.14 -4.94 6.88
CA VAL A 413 -35.44 -5.10 8.30
C VAL A 413 -34.29 -4.59 9.16
N PHE A 414 -34.61 -3.70 10.09
CA PHE A 414 -33.73 -3.26 11.18
C PHE A 414 -34.14 -4.06 12.43
N THR A 415 -33.37 -5.10 12.77
CA THR A 415 -33.81 -6.07 13.79
C THR A 415 -33.73 -5.53 15.21
N SER A 416 -34.18 -6.34 16.17
CA SER A 416 -33.92 -6.10 17.60
C SER A 416 -32.44 -5.77 17.86
N GLY A 417 -32.21 -4.75 18.69
CA GLY A 417 -30.88 -4.18 18.97
C GLY A 417 -30.40 -3.14 17.97
N VAL A 418 -31.15 -2.85 16.90
CA VAL A 418 -30.88 -1.75 15.94
C VAL A 418 -31.93 -0.65 16.13
N PHE A 419 -31.60 0.34 16.95
CA PHE A 419 -32.50 1.43 17.32
C PHE A 419 -32.43 2.58 16.31
N LEU A 420 -33.58 3.03 15.79
CA LEU A 420 -33.65 4.16 14.86
C LEU A 420 -33.93 5.48 15.61
N ASN A 421 -33.10 6.49 15.39
CA ASN A 421 -33.40 7.88 15.69
C ASN A 421 -33.68 8.63 14.39
N GLN A 422 -34.94 8.91 14.12
CA GLN A 422 -35.37 9.77 13.03
C GLN A 422 -35.43 11.22 13.55
N LEU A 423 -34.31 11.93 13.36
CA LEU A 423 -34.06 13.26 13.94
C LEU A 423 -34.40 14.40 12.97
N ALA A 424 -34.13 14.21 11.69
CA ALA A 424 -34.41 15.16 10.61
C ALA A 424 -34.46 14.44 9.26
N GLY A 425 -34.73 15.19 8.18
CA GLY A 425 -34.72 14.64 6.82
C GLY A 425 -35.91 13.74 6.55
N VAL A 426 -35.68 12.63 5.84
CA VAL A 426 -36.74 11.79 5.28
C VAL A 426 -36.47 10.29 5.45
N ILE A 427 -37.53 9.54 5.73
CA ILE A 427 -37.62 8.11 5.44
C ILE A 427 -38.43 7.97 4.15
N ASP A 428 -37.75 7.55 3.08
CA ASP A 428 -38.29 7.45 1.71
C ASP A 428 -38.48 5.97 1.33
N VAL A 429 -39.68 5.45 1.51
CA VAL A 429 -40.03 4.10 1.04
C VAL A 429 -40.70 4.26 -0.32
N GLN A 430 -40.00 3.91 -1.39
CA GLN A 430 -40.46 4.19 -2.75
C GLN A 430 -41.48 3.16 -3.24
N ASN A 431 -42.18 3.51 -4.32
CA ASN A 431 -43.10 2.59 -4.99
C ASN A 431 -42.29 1.56 -5.79
N GLY A 432 -42.24 0.31 -5.32
CA GLY A 432 -41.82 -0.82 -6.13
C GLY A 432 -42.94 -1.25 -7.08
N THR A 433 -42.65 -2.17 -8.01
CA THR A 433 -43.67 -2.75 -8.92
C THR A 433 -44.87 -3.34 -8.16
N ASN A 434 -44.63 -3.87 -6.96
CA ASN A 434 -45.65 -4.45 -6.06
C ASN A 434 -45.54 -3.87 -4.63
N GLY A 435 -45.01 -2.67 -4.51
CA GLY A 435 -44.72 -2.02 -3.23
C GLY A 435 -43.43 -2.47 -2.55
N LEU A 436 -42.89 -1.63 -1.66
CA LEU A 436 -41.66 -1.89 -0.90
C LEU A 436 -41.91 -1.70 0.58
N GLU A 437 -41.24 -2.49 1.42
CA GLU A 437 -41.36 -2.42 2.87
C GLU A 437 -40.02 -2.11 3.56
N LEU A 438 -40.08 -1.20 4.53
CA LEU A 438 -39.02 -0.95 5.52
C LEU A 438 -39.58 -1.19 6.93
N ALA A 439 -39.06 -2.22 7.60
CA ALA A 439 -39.55 -2.65 8.91
C ALA A 439 -38.53 -2.37 10.03
N PHE A 440 -39.00 -1.78 11.12
CA PHE A 440 -38.23 -1.53 12.33
C PHE A 440 -38.69 -2.47 13.45
N GLN A 441 -37.76 -3.24 13.99
CA GLN A 441 -37.96 -4.21 15.08
C GLN A 441 -37.08 -3.90 16.30
N GLY A 442 -36.14 -2.95 16.18
CA GLY A 442 -35.29 -2.51 17.28
C GLY A 442 -35.87 -1.36 18.11
N GLY A 443 -37.09 -0.92 17.82
CA GLY A 443 -37.66 0.32 18.34
C GLY A 443 -37.11 1.58 17.65
N GLY A 444 -37.63 2.75 18.04
CA GLY A 444 -37.13 4.00 17.50
C GLY A 444 -37.79 5.27 18.04
N ASN A 445 -37.10 6.40 17.87
CA ASN A 445 -37.61 7.74 18.14
C ASN A 445 -37.86 8.49 16.84
N PHE A 446 -39.08 8.95 16.65
CA PHE A 446 -39.55 9.69 15.47
C PHE A 446 -39.91 11.11 15.91
N THR A 447 -38.87 11.92 16.13
CA THR A 447 -38.99 13.25 16.74
C THR A 447 -38.70 14.41 15.78
N GLY A 448 -38.27 14.12 14.55
CA GLY A 448 -38.18 15.12 13.48
C GLY A 448 -38.06 14.53 12.07
N GLY A 449 -38.21 15.39 11.06
CA GLY A 449 -38.30 14.96 9.66
C GLY A 449 -39.70 14.44 9.29
N TYR A 450 -39.79 13.62 8.25
CA TYR A 450 -41.05 13.02 7.80
C TYR A 450 -40.85 11.66 7.11
N ILE A 451 -41.93 10.90 6.96
CA ILE A 451 -42.00 9.69 6.13
C ILE A 451 -42.74 10.04 4.84
N THR A 452 -42.23 9.62 3.68
CA THR A 452 -42.90 9.83 2.38
C THR A 452 -44.25 9.10 2.34
N THR A 453 -45.28 9.70 1.74
CA THR A 453 -46.63 9.12 1.59
C THR A 453 -46.80 8.41 0.24
N ASN A 454 -45.86 7.54 -0.12
CA ASN A 454 -45.90 6.78 -1.36
C ASN A 454 -46.98 5.69 -1.25
N ALA A 455 -47.85 5.58 -2.27
CA ALA A 455 -49.04 4.72 -2.22
C ALA A 455 -48.72 3.23 -1.99
N PHE A 456 -47.55 2.78 -2.45
CA PHE A 456 -47.06 1.40 -2.33
C PHE A 456 -45.74 1.34 -1.55
N GLY A 457 -45.43 2.35 -0.74
CA GLY A 457 -44.24 2.33 0.11
C GLY A 457 -44.65 2.21 1.56
N LEU A 458 -44.37 1.08 2.20
CA LEU A 458 -44.79 0.77 3.56
C LEU A 458 -43.65 0.92 4.57
N THR A 459 -43.87 1.72 5.61
CA THR A 459 -43.02 1.73 6.81
C THR A 459 -43.71 0.97 7.93
N VAL A 460 -43.05 -0.02 8.52
CA VAL A 460 -43.63 -0.86 9.57
C VAL A 460 -42.87 -0.68 10.89
N LEU A 461 -43.61 -0.30 11.93
CA LEU A 461 -43.20 -0.29 13.32
C LEU A 461 -43.61 -1.64 13.93
N SER A 462 -42.72 -2.62 13.84
CA SER A 462 -43.08 -4.03 14.02
C SER A 462 -42.82 -4.56 15.43
N SER A 463 -41.72 -4.14 16.05
CA SER A 463 -41.44 -4.49 17.43
C SER A 463 -40.45 -3.52 18.09
N GLY A 464 -40.42 -3.55 19.42
CA GLY A 464 -39.72 -2.57 20.23
C GLY A 464 -40.61 -1.42 20.66
N ASN A 465 -40.01 -0.41 21.28
CA ASN A 465 -40.73 0.77 21.77
C ASN A 465 -40.54 1.93 20.80
N PHE A 466 -41.64 2.62 20.46
CA PHE A 466 -41.63 3.73 19.52
C PHE A 466 -42.13 5.03 20.16
N THR A 467 -41.35 6.11 20.00
CA THR A 467 -41.79 7.46 20.36
C THR A 467 -42.17 8.21 19.10
N LEU A 468 -43.45 8.54 18.91
CA LEU A 468 -43.94 9.27 17.74
C LEU A 468 -44.26 10.72 18.11
N ASN A 469 -43.50 11.68 17.58
CA ASN A 469 -43.70 13.10 17.80
C ASN A 469 -43.57 13.87 16.47
N GLY A 470 -44.68 13.95 15.72
CA GLY A 470 -44.82 14.80 14.53
C GLY A 470 -44.16 14.32 13.23
N THR A 471 -43.39 13.22 13.25
CA THR A 471 -42.65 12.70 12.08
C THR A 471 -43.46 11.75 11.21
N VAL A 472 -44.32 10.93 11.82
CA VAL A 472 -45.14 9.96 11.09
C VAL A 472 -46.34 10.68 10.48
N SER A 473 -46.40 10.71 9.16
CA SER A 473 -47.51 11.30 8.41
C SER A 473 -47.95 10.35 7.30
N GLY A 474 -49.24 10.01 7.25
CA GLY A 474 -49.83 9.23 6.15
C GLY A 474 -50.33 7.84 6.54
N THR A 475 -51.05 7.20 5.62
CA THR A 475 -51.68 5.87 5.79
C THR A 475 -50.74 4.70 5.53
N ASN A 476 -49.50 4.99 5.14
CA ASN A 476 -48.47 4.03 4.73
C ASN A 476 -47.41 3.79 5.83
N THR A 477 -47.75 4.13 7.07
CA THR A 477 -46.99 3.72 8.27
C THR A 477 -47.88 2.86 9.14
N TRP A 478 -47.49 1.62 9.39
CA TRP A 478 -48.26 0.65 10.17
C TRP A 478 -47.54 0.30 11.46
N GLU A 479 -48.31 0.16 12.53
CA GLU A 479 -47.90 -0.55 13.74
C GLU A 479 -48.57 -1.91 13.71
N ASN A 480 -47.79 -3.00 13.75
CA ASN A 480 -48.31 -4.36 13.62
C ASN A 480 -47.82 -5.33 14.71
N SER A 481 -47.36 -4.76 15.84
CA SER A 481 -46.89 -5.49 17.01
C SER A 481 -48.00 -6.14 17.82
#